data_AF-A0A101JS49-F1
#
_entry.id   AF-A0A101JS49-F1
#
_cell.length_a   1.000
_cell.length_b   1.000
_cell.length_c   1.000
_cell.angle_alpha   90.00
_cell.angle_beta   90.00
_cell.angle_gamma   90.00
#
_symmetry.space_group_name_H-M   'P 1'
#
loop_
_entity.id
_entity.type
_entity.pdbx_description
1 polymer ?
#
loop_
_entity_poly.entity_id
_entity_poly.type
_entity_poly.pdbx_seq_one_letter_code
_entity_poly.pdbx_strand_id
1 'polypeptide(L)'
;MDLNHARELATGLLARHGLTTWRLTFDDAKTRAGVCRSDRREISLSGPLIGLYTPEQVTETVLHEIAHALAGPKHGHDKVWRATAIRIGCTGRRCIPEDAPRVDGSWQGVCRAGHRTTAHRRPVRVRSCRHCSRAFDHSALFAWTYQGHPAPMHPGYVAELTRLRGAAAPRLAIGDRVRLKGGGKYGGLAGTIVKRGRSRYQVQTRLGLLNASFAMVERAL
;
A
#
# COMPACT_ATOMS: atom_id res chain seq x y z
N MET A 1 -12.94 -21.32 -6.49
CA MET A 1 -13.03 -22.77 -6.83
C MET A 1 -12.31 -23.54 -5.73
N ASP A 2 -12.78 -24.74 -5.34
CA ASP A 2 -12.04 -25.56 -4.36
C ASP A 2 -10.65 -25.98 -4.88
N LEU A 3 -9.70 -26.18 -3.97
CA LEU A 3 -8.30 -26.45 -4.29
C LEU A 3 -8.08 -27.80 -4.98
N ASN A 4 -8.92 -28.81 -4.74
CA ASN A 4 -8.78 -30.10 -5.42
C ASN A 4 -9.13 -29.98 -6.90
N HIS A 5 -10.27 -29.34 -7.22
CA HIS A 5 -10.64 -29.04 -8.60
C HIS A 5 -9.60 -28.13 -9.28
N ALA A 6 -9.06 -27.15 -8.55
CA ALA A 6 -7.97 -26.32 -9.07
C ALA A 6 -6.72 -27.13 -9.41
N ARG A 7 -6.37 -28.09 -8.56
CA ARG A 7 -5.23 -28.99 -8.77
C ARG A 7 -5.43 -29.86 -10.00
N GLU A 8 -6.60 -30.47 -10.16
CA GLU A 8 -6.93 -31.30 -11.33
C GLU A 8 -6.86 -30.49 -12.62
N LEU A 9 -7.52 -29.33 -12.64
CA LEU A 9 -7.50 -28.40 -13.77
C LEU A 9 -6.07 -28.00 -14.14
N ALA A 10 -5.29 -27.54 -13.15
CA ALA A 10 -3.94 -27.09 -13.40
C ALA A 10 -3.03 -28.22 -13.87
N THR A 11 -3.12 -29.40 -13.25
CA THR A 11 -2.35 -30.59 -13.66
C THR A 11 -2.68 -30.98 -15.11
N GLY A 12 -3.95 -30.96 -15.49
CA GLY A 12 -4.38 -31.21 -16.86
C GLY A 12 -3.82 -30.20 -17.87
N LEU A 13 -3.79 -28.91 -17.52
CA LEU A 13 -3.21 -27.86 -18.35
C LEU A 13 -1.68 -28.01 -18.47
N LEU A 14 -0.97 -28.30 -17.38
CA LEU A 14 0.47 -28.57 -17.43
C LEU A 14 0.76 -29.74 -18.38
N ALA A 15 0.03 -30.85 -18.25
CA ALA A 15 0.20 -32.01 -19.11
C ALA A 15 -0.09 -31.69 -20.59
N ARG A 16 -1.19 -30.98 -20.87
CA ARG A 16 -1.57 -30.53 -22.22
C ARG A 16 -0.47 -29.72 -22.90
N HIS A 17 0.28 -28.94 -22.14
CA HIS A 17 1.35 -28.08 -22.65
C HIS A 17 2.75 -28.67 -22.49
N GLY A 18 2.88 -29.98 -22.25
CA GLY A 18 4.16 -30.69 -22.23
C GLY A 18 4.99 -30.47 -20.96
N LEU A 19 4.39 -29.93 -19.90
CA LEU A 19 5.04 -29.67 -18.61
C LEU A 19 4.82 -30.80 -17.60
N THR A 20 4.80 -32.05 -18.05
CA THR A 20 4.49 -33.23 -17.19
C THR A 20 5.50 -33.45 -16.07
N THR A 21 6.74 -32.98 -16.21
CA THR A 21 7.78 -33.06 -15.17
C THR A 21 7.77 -31.86 -14.22
N TRP A 22 6.88 -30.88 -14.42
CA TRP A 22 6.81 -29.70 -13.56
C TRP A 22 5.97 -29.96 -12.33
N ARG A 23 6.40 -29.41 -11.18
CA ARG A 23 5.64 -29.51 -9.94
C ARG A 23 4.58 -28.43 -9.88
N LEU A 24 3.39 -28.81 -9.40
CA LEU A 24 2.32 -27.89 -9.04
C LEU A 24 2.18 -27.82 -7.52
N THR A 25 2.40 -26.63 -6.95
CA THR A 25 2.28 -26.38 -5.50
C THR A 25 1.22 -25.33 -5.21
N PHE A 26 0.78 -25.27 -3.95
CA PHE A 26 -0.05 -24.17 -3.44
C PHE A 26 0.67 -23.49 -2.30
N ASP A 27 0.57 -22.17 -2.23
CA ASP A 27 1.13 -21.36 -1.16
C ASP A 27 0.12 -20.36 -0.56
N ASP A 28 0.51 -19.69 0.52
CA ASP A 28 -0.34 -18.74 1.25
C ASP A 28 -0.16 -17.29 0.78
N ALA A 29 0.31 -17.07 -0.45
CA ALA A 29 0.44 -15.70 -0.96
C ALA A 29 -0.94 -15.04 -1.04
N LYS A 30 -1.05 -13.78 -0.60
CA LYS A 30 -2.35 -13.07 -0.57
C LYS A 30 -2.49 -12.00 -1.66
N THR A 31 -1.40 -11.72 -2.37
CA THR A 31 -1.30 -10.62 -3.34
C THR A 31 -0.82 -11.05 -4.73
N ARG A 32 -0.39 -12.31 -4.92
CA ARG A 32 -0.09 -12.90 -6.23
C ARG A 32 -0.87 -14.20 -6.36
N ALA A 33 -1.53 -14.39 -7.50
CA ALA A 33 -2.34 -15.59 -7.73
C ALA A 33 -1.50 -16.80 -8.17
N GLY A 34 -0.43 -16.56 -8.91
CA GLY A 34 0.49 -17.58 -9.40
C GLY A 34 1.95 -17.10 -9.37
N VAL A 35 2.87 -18.05 -9.51
CA VAL A 35 4.28 -17.80 -9.83
C VAL A 35 4.91 -19.01 -10.50
N CYS A 36 5.61 -18.76 -11.61
CA CYS A 36 6.51 -19.70 -12.25
C CYS A 36 7.93 -19.60 -11.67
N ARG A 37 8.48 -20.74 -11.25
CA ARG A 37 9.85 -20.92 -10.75
C ARG A 37 10.59 -21.86 -11.70
N SER A 38 11.14 -21.29 -12.76
CA SER A 38 11.78 -22.03 -13.85
C SER A 38 13.04 -22.77 -13.42
N ASP A 39 13.80 -22.23 -12.46
CA ASP A 39 14.96 -22.87 -11.82
C ASP A 39 14.60 -24.21 -11.17
N ARG A 40 13.37 -24.33 -10.66
CA ARG A 40 12.87 -25.50 -9.93
C ARG A 40 11.89 -26.36 -10.74
N ARG A 41 11.55 -25.94 -11.96
CA ARG A 41 10.45 -26.47 -12.77
C ARG A 41 9.16 -26.58 -11.96
N GLU A 42 8.75 -25.47 -11.37
CA GLU A 42 7.60 -25.43 -10.46
C GLU A 42 6.67 -24.26 -10.78
N ILE A 43 5.36 -24.51 -10.71
CA ILE A 43 4.31 -23.49 -10.71
C ILE A 43 3.63 -23.54 -9.34
N SER A 44 3.57 -22.40 -8.66
CA SER A 44 2.91 -22.27 -7.37
C SER A 44 1.71 -21.35 -7.48
N LEU A 45 0.55 -21.81 -7.00
CA LEU A 45 -0.70 -21.04 -6.98
C LEU A 45 -1.04 -20.61 -5.55
N SER A 46 -1.63 -19.42 -5.40
CA SER A 46 -2.11 -18.96 -4.09
C SER A 46 -3.38 -19.71 -3.70
N GLY A 47 -3.30 -20.57 -2.68
CA GLY A 47 -4.49 -21.22 -2.13
C GLY A 47 -5.60 -20.20 -1.75
N PRO A 48 -5.27 -19.14 -0.98
CA PRO A 48 -6.24 -18.11 -0.61
C PRO A 48 -6.93 -17.41 -1.79
N LEU A 49 -6.21 -17.09 -2.88
CA LEU A 49 -6.82 -16.41 -4.03
C LEU A 49 -7.57 -17.36 -4.96
N ILE A 50 -7.04 -18.58 -5.19
CA ILE A 50 -7.71 -19.59 -6.01
C ILE A 50 -9.08 -19.98 -5.43
N GLY A 51 -9.19 -20.03 -4.10
CA GLY A 51 -10.47 -20.21 -3.41
C GLY A 51 -11.54 -19.18 -3.84
N LEU A 52 -11.12 -17.93 -4.07
CA LEU A 52 -12.01 -16.82 -4.44
C LEU A 52 -12.31 -16.73 -5.94
N TYR A 53 -11.52 -17.39 -6.78
CA TYR A 53 -11.61 -17.25 -8.23
C TYR A 53 -12.58 -18.24 -8.87
N THR A 54 -13.21 -17.77 -9.95
CA THR A 54 -13.97 -18.61 -10.88
C THR A 54 -13.05 -19.59 -11.62
N PRO A 55 -13.57 -20.70 -12.16
CA PRO A 55 -12.78 -21.64 -12.98
C PRO A 55 -12.03 -20.95 -14.12
N GLU A 56 -12.64 -19.95 -14.76
CA GLU A 56 -12.05 -19.18 -15.87
C GLU A 56 -10.87 -18.33 -15.38
N GLN A 57 -11.02 -17.67 -14.24
CA GLN A 57 -9.93 -16.88 -13.62
C GLN A 57 -8.76 -17.77 -13.17
N VAL A 58 -9.06 -18.97 -12.65
CA VAL A 58 -8.01 -19.95 -12.29
C VAL A 58 -7.31 -20.47 -13.56
N THR A 59 -8.06 -20.81 -14.60
CA THR A 59 -7.51 -21.21 -15.91
C THR A 59 -6.58 -20.14 -16.46
N GLU A 60 -7.01 -18.88 -16.46
CA GLU A 60 -6.19 -17.75 -16.92
C GLU A 60 -4.90 -17.62 -16.10
N THR A 61 -4.99 -17.78 -14.77
CA THR A 61 -3.82 -17.74 -13.87
C THR A 61 -2.85 -18.88 -14.19
N VAL A 62 -3.35 -20.10 -14.37
CA VAL A 62 -2.50 -21.26 -14.67
C VAL A 62 -1.83 -21.11 -16.04
N LEU A 63 -2.59 -20.75 -17.07
CA LEU A 63 -2.03 -20.53 -18.42
C LEU A 63 -1.01 -19.39 -18.42
N HIS A 64 -1.20 -18.34 -17.62
CA HIS A 64 -0.22 -17.28 -17.44
C HIS A 64 1.14 -17.82 -16.95
N GLU A 65 1.13 -18.68 -15.92
CA GLU A 65 2.36 -19.26 -15.37
C GLU A 65 2.98 -20.31 -16.31
N ILE A 66 2.15 -21.09 -17.02
CA ILE A 66 2.61 -21.99 -18.09
C ILE A 66 3.28 -21.20 -19.21
N ALA A 67 2.74 -20.04 -19.59
CA ALA A 67 3.36 -19.19 -20.60
C ALA A 67 4.76 -18.72 -20.19
N HIS A 68 4.97 -18.39 -18.91
CA HIS A 68 6.33 -18.10 -18.38
C HIS A 68 7.25 -19.31 -18.47
N ALA A 69 6.74 -20.50 -18.12
CA ALA A 69 7.51 -21.75 -18.20
C ALA A 69 7.96 -22.05 -19.63
N LEU A 70 7.09 -21.82 -20.62
CA LEU A 70 7.35 -22.07 -22.04
C LEU A 70 8.20 -20.99 -22.71
N ALA A 71 7.99 -19.71 -22.36
CA ALA A 71 8.77 -18.60 -22.92
C ALA A 71 10.21 -18.61 -22.40
N GLY A 72 10.41 -19.01 -21.14
CA GLY A 72 11.71 -19.11 -20.49
C GLY A 72 12.07 -17.89 -19.64
N PRO A 73 13.00 -18.04 -18.67
CA PRO A 73 13.24 -17.07 -17.59
C PRO A 73 13.74 -15.69 -18.00
N LYS A 74 14.26 -15.55 -19.22
CA LYS A 74 14.73 -14.26 -19.76
C LYS A 74 13.58 -13.39 -20.25
N HIS A 75 12.40 -13.97 -20.41
CA HIS A 75 11.20 -13.28 -20.89
C HIS A 75 10.30 -12.97 -19.71
N GLY A 76 10.18 -11.68 -19.37
CA GLY A 76 9.07 -11.19 -18.55
C GLY A 76 7.77 -11.18 -19.37
N HIS A 77 6.86 -10.24 -19.09
CA HIS A 77 5.65 -10.05 -19.90
C HIS A 77 5.91 -9.35 -21.26
N ASP A 78 6.96 -9.75 -21.97
CA ASP A 78 7.36 -9.17 -23.26
C ASP A 78 6.56 -9.75 -24.44
N LYS A 79 6.96 -9.41 -25.68
CA LYS A 79 6.30 -9.89 -26.90
C LYS A 79 6.35 -11.41 -27.07
N VAL A 80 7.43 -12.07 -26.62
CA VAL A 80 7.63 -13.53 -26.75
C VAL A 80 6.72 -14.24 -25.76
N TRP A 81 6.68 -13.77 -24.51
CA TRP A 81 5.75 -14.27 -23.52
C TRP A 81 4.30 -14.06 -23.96
N ARG A 82 3.95 -12.86 -24.41
CA ARG A 82 2.57 -12.54 -24.81
C ARG A 82 2.10 -13.39 -25.99
N ALA A 83 2.95 -13.59 -27.00
CA ALA A 83 2.66 -14.48 -28.12
C ALA A 83 2.46 -15.93 -27.65
N THR A 84 3.30 -16.39 -26.72
CA THR A 84 3.17 -17.72 -26.11
C THR A 84 1.88 -17.86 -25.31
N ALA A 85 1.54 -16.87 -24.48
CA ALA A 85 0.31 -16.84 -23.69
C ALA A 85 -0.94 -16.95 -24.58
N ILE A 86 -1.03 -16.10 -25.61
CA ILE A 86 -2.15 -16.12 -26.56
C ILE A 86 -2.25 -17.47 -27.28
N ARG A 87 -1.11 -18.02 -27.73
CA ARG A 87 -1.06 -19.31 -28.43
C ARG A 87 -1.58 -20.47 -27.59
N ILE A 88 -1.43 -20.44 -26.27
CA ILE A 88 -1.93 -21.48 -25.36
C ILE A 88 -3.32 -21.18 -24.78
N GLY A 89 -3.98 -20.12 -25.24
CA GLY A 89 -5.35 -19.75 -24.83
C GLY A 89 -5.45 -18.80 -23.63
N CYS A 90 -4.33 -18.24 -23.15
CA CYS A 90 -4.36 -17.14 -22.17
C CYS A 90 -4.67 -15.81 -22.88
N THR A 91 -5.30 -14.86 -22.18
CA THR A 91 -5.61 -13.55 -22.77
C THR A 91 -4.37 -12.69 -23.06
N GLY A 92 -3.21 -13.07 -22.54
CA GLY A 92 -1.97 -12.30 -22.65
C GLY A 92 -1.98 -11.02 -21.83
N ARG A 93 -2.93 -10.86 -20.90
CA ARG A 93 -2.96 -9.77 -19.93
C ARG A 93 -1.95 -10.03 -18.83
N ARG A 94 -1.21 -8.98 -18.46
CA ARG A 94 -0.19 -9.05 -17.40
C ARG A 94 -0.81 -9.14 -16.00
N CYS A 95 -1.87 -8.38 -15.78
CA CYS A 95 -2.51 -8.25 -14.48
C CYS A 95 -3.91 -8.85 -14.52
N ILE A 96 -4.29 -9.47 -13.40
CA ILE A 96 -5.68 -9.81 -13.12
C ILE A 96 -6.49 -8.49 -13.05
N PRO A 97 -7.75 -8.47 -13.51
CA PRO A 97 -8.63 -7.31 -13.41
C PRO A 97 -8.65 -6.67 -12.02
N GLU A 98 -8.81 -5.34 -11.95
CA GLU A 98 -8.75 -4.61 -10.68
C GLU A 98 -9.86 -5.02 -9.70
N ASP A 99 -11.02 -5.36 -10.25
CA ASP A 99 -12.26 -5.81 -9.60
C ASP A 99 -12.25 -7.30 -9.22
N ALA A 100 -11.21 -8.04 -9.57
CA ALA A 100 -11.10 -9.43 -9.16
C ALA A 100 -11.07 -9.56 -7.63
N PRO A 101 -11.68 -10.62 -7.07
CA PRO A 101 -11.66 -10.86 -5.63
C PRO A 101 -10.25 -10.81 -5.04
N ARG A 102 -10.12 -10.20 -3.86
CA ARG A 102 -8.84 -10.09 -3.13
C ARG A 102 -9.01 -10.66 -1.74
N VAL A 103 -7.92 -11.18 -1.21
CA VAL A 103 -7.86 -11.51 0.22
C VAL A 103 -7.71 -10.20 0.99
N ASP A 104 -8.61 -9.95 1.93
CA ASP A 104 -8.52 -8.77 2.76
C ASP A 104 -7.31 -8.83 3.71
N GLY A 105 -6.68 -7.68 3.89
CA GLY A 105 -5.62 -7.50 4.86
C GLY A 105 -6.13 -7.49 6.30
N SER A 106 -5.34 -8.02 7.23
CA SER A 106 -5.67 -7.99 8.67
C SER A 106 -5.74 -6.57 9.23
N TRP A 107 -5.07 -5.60 8.61
CA TRP A 107 -5.21 -4.19 8.94
C TRP A 107 -6.33 -3.57 8.11
N GLN A 108 -7.29 -2.95 8.78
CA GLN A 108 -8.46 -2.36 8.15
C GLN A 108 -8.43 -0.84 8.36
N GLY A 109 -8.56 -0.09 7.28
CA GLY A 109 -8.55 1.37 7.27
C GLY A 109 -9.94 1.90 6.90
N VAL A 110 -10.44 2.87 7.67
CA VAL A 110 -11.71 3.55 7.38
C VAL A 110 -11.49 5.06 7.38
N CYS A 111 -11.90 5.76 6.32
CA CYS A 111 -11.84 7.22 6.28
C CYS A 111 -13.10 7.83 6.94
N ARG A 112 -13.09 9.15 7.20
CA ARG A 112 -14.24 9.84 7.83
C ARG A 112 -15.55 9.74 7.04
N ALA A 113 -15.48 9.56 5.73
CA ALA A 113 -16.65 9.35 4.87
C ALA A 113 -17.12 7.88 4.81
N GLY A 114 -16.48 6.96 5.56
CA GLY A 114 -16.88 5.56 5.64
C GLY A 114 -16.23 4.62 4.61
N HIS A 115 -15.47 5.14 3.63
CA HIS A 115 -14.78 4.27 2.66
C HIS A 115 -13.74 3.38 3.35
N ARG A 116 -13.72 2.10 2.97
CA ARG A 116 -12.83 1.07 3.55
C ARG A 116 -11.64 0.78 2.64
N THR A 117 -10.53 0.39 3.26
CA THR A 117 -9.35 -0.18 2.62
C THR A 117 -8.71 -1.22 3.55
N THR A 118 -7.88 -2.11 3.03
CA THR A 118 -7.17 -3.10 3.86
C THR A 118 -5.69 -3.17 3.53
N ALA A 119 -4.89 -3.70 4.46
CA ALA A 119 -3.47 -3.94 4.29
C ALA A 119 -3.04 -5.22 5.03
N HIS A 120 -2.25 -6.07 4.36
CA HIS A 120 -1.77 -7.31 4.99
C HIS A 120 -0.74 -7.07 6.09
N ARG A 121 -0.03 -5.93 6.04
CA ARG A 121 0.99 -5.53 7.02
C ARG A 121 0.58 -4.22 7.69
N ARG A 122 1.11 -4.03 8.90
CA ARG A 122 0.96 -2.79 9.67
C ARG A 122 1.36 -1.58 8.82
N PRO A 123 0.49 -0.59 8.63
CA PRO A 123 0.83 0.61 7.89
C PRO A 123 2.02 1.35 8.52
N VAL A 124 3.05 1.59 7.72
CA VAL A 124 4.26 2.32 8.11
C VAL A 124 4.15 3.82 7.78
N ARG A 125 3.28 4.17 6.82
CA ARG A 125 3.07 5.53 6.31
C ARG A 125 1.60 5.91 6.38
N VAL A 126 1.33 7.19 6.60
CA VAL A 126 -0.03 7.74 6.58
C VAL A 126 -0.60 7.70 5.16
N ARG A 127 -1.86 7.28 5.04
CA ARG A 127 -2.57 7.17 3.75
C ARG A 127 -3.87 7.96 3.81
N SER A 128 -4.22 8.60 2.71
CA SER A 128 -5.51 9.26 2.51
C SER A 128 -6.37 8.50 1.50
N CYS A 129 -7.68 8.68 1.61
CA CYS A 129 -8.67 8.00 0.76
C CYS A 129 -8.74 8.61 -0.64
N ARG A 130 -8.45 7.79 -1.65
CA ARG A 130 -8.50 8.18 -3.07
C ARG A 130 -9.91 8.41 -3.61
N HIS A 131 -10.93 7.85 -2.95
CA HIS A 131 -12.34 8.13 -3.28
C HIS A 131 -12.75 9.53 -2.80
N CYS A 132 -12.23 9.98 -1.67
CA CYS A 132 -12.51 11.33 -1.17
C CYS A 132 -11.71 12.40 -1.93
N SER A 133 -10.45 12.11 -2.29
CA SER A 133 -9.61 13.01 -3.07
C SER A 133 -8.59 12.22 -3.88
N ARG A 134 -8.45 12.55 -5.17
CA ARG A 134 -7.45 11.90 -6.04
C ARG A 134 -6.01 12.18 -5.60
N ALA A 135 -5.78 13.30 -4.91
CA ALA A 135 -4.50 13.68 -4.33
C ALA A 135 -4.44 13.34 -2.84
N PHE A 136 -3.26 13.46 -2.23
CA PHE A 136 -3.13 13.29 -0.78
C PHE A 136 -3.88 14.40 -0.05
N ASP A 137 -4.78 14.04 0.85
CA ASP A 137 -5.64 14.97 1.59
C ASP A 137 -5.68 14.62 3.08
N HIS A 138 -5.34 15.61 3.92
CA HIS A 138 -5.30 15.50 5.38
C HIS A 138 -6.69 15.31 6.01
N SER A 139 -7.76 15.74 5.33
CA SER A 139 -9.14 15.55 5.80
C SER A 139 -9.64 14.12 5.56
N ALA A 140 -9.01 13.40 4.63
CA ALA A 140 -9.41 12.08 4.16
C ALA A 140 -8.50 10.95 4.66
N LEU A 141 -7.80 11.13 5.79
CA LEU A 141 -6.92 10.10 6.33
C LEU A 141 -7.69 8.86 6.79
N PHE A 142 -7.09 7.68 6.58
CA PHE A 142 -7.60 6.43 7.12
C PHE A 142 -7.25 6.28 8.61
N ALA A 143 -8.25 5.91 9.41
CA ALA A 143 -8.05 5.37 10.76
C ALA A 143 -7.93 3.85 10.65
N TRP A 144 -6.92 3.27 11.31
CA TRP A 144 -6.57 1.87 11.16
C TRP A 144 -6.89 1.05 12.42
N THR A 145 -7.39 -0.16 12.20
CA THR A 145 -7.54 -1.23 13.21
C THR A 145 -6.81 -2.49 12.74
N TYR A 146 -6.45 -3.37 13.68
CA TYR A 146 -5.93 -4.70 13.39
C TYR A 146 -6.99 -5.73 13.80
N GLN A 147 -7.46 -6.52 12.84
CA GLN A 147 -8.52 -7.51 13.04
C GLN A 147 -9.77 -6.92 13.72
N GLY A 148 -10.12 -5.67 13.39
CA GLY A 148 -11.28 -4.97 13.96
C GLY A 148 -11.00 -4.24 15.28
N HIS A 149 -9.84 -4.46 15.91
CA HIS A 149 -9.50 -3.85 17.20
C HIS A 149 -8.50 -2.71 17.06
N PRO A 150 -8.56 -1.68 17.93
CA PRO A 150 -7.49 -0.70 18.05
C PRO A 150 -6.16 -1.40 18.30
N ALA A 151 -5.13 -1.03 17.55
CA ALA A 151 -3.79 -1.56 17.72
C ALA A 151 -2.76 -0.44 17.64
N PRO A 152 -1.62 -0.55 18.34
CA PRO A 152 -0.56 0.43 18.22
C PRO A 152 -0.16 0.63 16.76
N MET A 153 0.09 1.87 16.32
CA MET A 153 0.56 2.18 14.97
C MET A 153 2.08 2.25 14.89
N HIS A 154 2.65 1.94 13.71
CA HIS A 154 4.10 1.89 13.52
C HIS A 154 4.74 3.26 13.89
N PRO A 155 5.92 3.31 14.53
CA PRO A 155 6.53 4.58 14.94
C PRO A 155 6.66 5.60 13.80
N GLY A 156 7.06 5.14 12.61
CA GLY A 156 7.11 5.98 11.40
C GLY A 156 5.75 6.54 10.99
N TYR A 157 4.67 5.77 11.16
CA TYR A 157 3.30 6.23 10.88
C TYR A 157 2.90 7.30 11.88
N VAL A 158 3.17 7.07 13.18
CA VAL A 158 2.85 8.02 14.25
C VAL A 158 3.60 9.34 14.04
N ALA A 159 4.90 9.28 13.75
CA ALA A 159 5.72 10.47 13.49
C ALA A 159 5.23 11.27 12.27
N GLU A 160 4.85 10.59 11.20
CA GLU A 160 4.26 11.24 10.02
C GLU A 160 2.90 11.86 10.34
N LEU A 161 2.01 11.14 11.02
CA LEU A 161 0.69 11.64 11.41
C LEU A 161 0.77 12.89 12.29
N THR A 162 1.68 12.88 13.27
CA THR A 162 1.93 14.04 14.13
C THR A 162 2.39 15.25 13.32
N ARG A 163 3.29 15.05 12.35
CA ARG A 163 3.74 16.12 11.45
C ARG A 163 2.61 16.68 10.59
N LEU A 164 1.76 15.81 10.04
CA LEU A 164 0.63 16.20 9.19
C LEU A 164 -0.43 16.98 9.98
N ARG A 165 -0.71 16.57 11.23
CA ARG A 165 -1.61 17.29 12.14
C ARG A 165 -1.03 18.64 12.54
N GLY A 166 0.26 18.70 12.87
CA GLY A 166 0.96 19.95 13.19
C GLY A 166 1.03 20.94 12.02
N ALA A 167 1.11 20.44 10.78
CA ALA A 167 1.07 21.28 9.57
C ALA A 167 -0.33 21.81 9.22
N ALA A 168 -1.39 21.14 9.70
CA ALA A 168 -2.79 21.47 9.47
C ALA A 168 -3.42 22.35 10.56
N ALA A 169 -2.72 22.60 11.68
CA ALA A 169 -3.14 23.62 12.64
C ALA A 169 -3.24 25.00 11.93
N PRO A 170 -4.23 25.84 12.28
CA PRO A 170 -4.36 27.17 11.67
C PRO A 170 -3.02 27.91 11.77
N ARG A 171 -2.49 28.29 10.61
CA ARG A 171 -1.19 28.94 10.55
C ARG A 171 -1.33 30.36 11.04
N LEU A 172 -0.52 30.71 12.03
CA LEU A 172 -0.43 32.06 12.56
C LEU A 172 0.13 32.99 11.47
N ALA A 173 -0.36 34.23 11.47
CA ALA A 173 0.00 35.23 10.48
C ALA A 173 1.33 35.91 10.84
N ILE A 174 1.95 36.54 9.84
CA ILE A 174 3.01 37.53 10.14
C ILE A 174 2.36 38.66 10.94
N GLY A 175 2.99 39.08 12.03
CA GLY A 175 2.44 40.03 12.99
C GLY A 175 1.76 39.41 14.21
N ASP A 176 1.41 38.12 14.18
CA ASP A 176 0.79 37.46 15.34
C ASP A 176 1.77 37.42 16.52
N ARG A 177 1.25 37.74 17.71
CA ARG A 177 1.95 37.55 18.99
C ARG A 177 1.89 36.10 19.40
N VAL A 178 3.05 35.55 19.72
CA VAL A 178 3.22 34.12 19.95
C VAL A 178 4.11 33.82 21.14
N ARG A 179 3.98 32.61 21.67
CA ARG A 179 4.85 32.03 22.69
C ARG A 179 5.51 30.77 22.15
N LEU A 180 6.79 30.59 22.47
CA LEU A 180 7.55 29.39 22.12
C LEU A 180 7.29 28.29 23.16
N LYS A 181 6.77 27.15 22.71
CA LYS A 181 6.59 25.92 23.49
C LYS A 181 7.89 25.14 23.62
N GLY A 182 8.02 24.40 24.72
CA GLY A 182 9.14 23.49 25.00
C GLY A 182 9.94 23.87 26.25
N GLY A 183 10.88 23.00 26.65
CA GLY A 183 11.83 23.25 27.74
C GLY A 183 13.18 23.79 27.23
N GLY A 184 13.91 24.50 28.09
CA GLY A 184 15.24 25.07 27.79
C GLY A 184 15.25 26.60 27.61
N LYS A 185 16.39 27.16 27.15
CA LYS A 185 16.65 28.62 27.12
C LYS A 185 15.65 29.48 26.34
N TYR A 186 14.85 28.87 25.47
CA TYR A 186 13.86 29.56 24.63
C TYR A 186 12.41 29.21 24.97
N GLY A 187 12.18 28.26 25.89
CA GLY A 187 10.86 27.87 26.34
C GLY A 187 10.14 29.02 27.05
N GLY A 188 8.88 29.26 26.71
CA GLY A 188 8.06 30.32 27.30
C GLY A 188 8.35 31.72 26.78
N LEU A 189 9.33 31.92 25.89
CA LEU A 189 9.61 33.24 25.31
C LEU A 189 8.47 33.69 24.42
N ALA A 190 7.99 34.91 24.68
CA ALA A 190 7.05 35.60 23.81
C ALA A 190 7.80 36.34 22.68
N GLY A 191 7.13 36.45 21.55
CA GLY A 191 7.64 37.19 20.40
C GLY A 191 6.57 37.45 19.36
N THR A 192 6.99 38.01 18.23
CA THR A 192 6.11 38.31 17.09
C THR A 192 6.62 37.57 15.87
N ILE A 193 5.72 36.95 15.10
CA ILE A 193 6.10 36.31 13.83
C ILE A 193 6.47 37.39 12.83
N VAL A 194 7.73 37.40 12.38
CA VAL A 194 8.20 38.34 11.34
C VAL A 194 8.28 37.68 9.98
N LYS A 195 8.39 36.34 9.92
CA LYS A 195 8.39 35.60 8.66
C LYS A 195 7.79 34.21 8.82
N ARG A 196 7.07 33.76 7.79
CA ARG A 196 6.54 32.40 7.69
C ARG A 196 7.22 31.65 6.53
N GLY A 197 8.00 30.63 6.87
CA GLY A 197 8.58 29.72 5.90
C GLY A 197 7.64 28.55 5.55
N ARG A 198 8.13 27.59 4.77
CA ARG A 198 7.36 26.38 4.39
C ARG A 198 7.09 25.42 5.57
N SER A 199 7.95 25.42 6.59
CA SER A 199 7.89 24.47 7.72
C SER A 199 8.18 25.08 9.10
N ARG A 200 8.41 26.39 9.19
CA ARG A 200 8.82 27.09 10.42
C ARG A 200 8.42 28.57 10.39
N TYR A 201 8.31 29.17 11.57
CA TYR A 201 8.24 30.62 11.76
C TYR A 201 9.61 31.18 12.09
N GLN A 202 9.83 32.44 11.71
CA GLN A 202 10.87 33.29 12.26
C GLN A 202 10.20 34.25 13.22
N VAL A 203 10.58 34.18 14.49
CA VAL A 203 9.95 34.91 15.60
C VAL A 203 10.95 35.90 16.15
N GLN A 204 10.61 37.19 16.13
CA GLN A 204 11.38 38.21 16.83
C GLN A 204 11.04 38.14 18.32
N THR A 205 12.03 37.83 19.14
CA THR A 205 11.91 37.76 20.61
C THR A 205 12.81 38.81 21.27
N ARG A 206 12.72 38.93 22.59
CA ARG A 206 13.65 39.76 23.39
C ARG A 206 15.11 39.30 23.31
N LEU A 207 15.36 38.04 22.98
CA LEU A 207 16.71 37.48 22.82
C LEU A 207 17.20 37.54 21.36
N GLY A 208 16.45 38.22 20.50
CA GLY A 208 16.70 38.29 19.07
C GLY A 208 15.83 37.34 18.26
N LEU A 209 16.26 37.11 17.03
CA LEU A 209 15.49 36.46 15.99
C LEU A 209 15.67 34.93 16.04
N LEU A 210 14.58 34.18 16.26
CA LEU A 210 14.61 32.73 16.42
C LEU A 210 13.83 32.00 15.34
N ASN A 211 14.33 30.84 14.92
CA ASN A 211 13.61 29.92 14.04
C ASN A 211 12.89 28.86 14.88
N ALA A 212 11.56 28.78 14.77
CA ALA A 212 10.75 27.82 15.52
C ALA A 212 9.87 27.00 14.58
N SER A 213 9.81 25.68 14.78
CA SER A 213 8.87 24.83 14.03
C SER A 213 7.43 25.22 14.34
N PHE A 214 6.49 24.99 13.41
CA PHE A 214 5.08 25.34 13.64
C PHE A 214 4.51 24.71 14.93
N ALA A 215 4.92 23.48 15.24
CA ALA A 215 4.48 22.77 16.44
C ALA A 215 4.98 23.41 17.75
N MET A 216 6.07 24.18 17.71
CA MET A 216 6.66 24.86 18.86
C MET A 216 6.11 26.27 19.09
N VAL A 217 5.15 26.74 18.30
CA VAL A 217 4.62 28.10 18.42
C VAL A 217 3.14 28.03 18.74
N GLU A 218 2.69 28.81 19.72
CA GLU A 218 1.29 29.00 20.07
C GLU A 218 0.95 30.48 20.14
N ARG A 219 -0.33 30.84 20.01
CA ARG A 219 -0.76 32.23 20.21
C ARG A 219 -0.50 32.63 21.66
N ALA A 220 0.12 33.79 21.84
CA ALA A 220 0.09 34.44 23.14
C ALA A 220 -1.27 35.13 23.26
N LEU A 221 -2.02 34.80 24.31
CA LEU A 221 -3.18 35.58 24.75
C LEU A 221 -2.71 36.97 25.18
#